data_AF-A0A820JHT3-F1
#
_entry.id   AF-A0A820JHT3-F1
#
_cell.length_a   1.000
_cell.length_b   1.000
_cell.length_c   1.000
_cell.angle_alpha   90.00
_cell.angle_beta   90.00
_cell.angle_gamma   90.00
#
_symmetry.space_group_name_H-M   'P 1'
#
loop_
_entity.id
_entity.type
_entity.pdbx_description
1 polymer ?
#
loop_
_entity_poly.entity_id
_entity_poly.type
_entity_poly.pdbx_seq_one_letter_code
_entity_poly.pdbx_strand_id
1 'polypeptide(L)'
;YLECQSLPIETAKKGDIHEFFTGNRLYSNAYAIGIEAEGAVLPATNSRHTNWLEVQYQNYLRGIRALKTAFNVPTGRVMGHKEVVSPLGRKIDPNFSMAKFRAAL
;
A
#
# COMPACT_ATOMS: atom_id res chain seq x y z
N TYR A 1 4.88 -9.18 -5.47
CA TYR A 1 5.33 -7.81 -5.15
C TYR A 1 4.86 -7.49 -3.73
N LEU A 2 5.39 -6.45 -3.07
CA LEU A 2 4.89 -6.05 -1.76
C LEU A 2 3.86 -4.95 -1.96
N GLU A 3 2.67 -5.14 -1.41
CA GLU A 3 1.59 -4.16 -1.44
C GLU A 3 1.43 -3.54 -0.06
N CYS A 4 1.68 -2.23 0.03
CA CYS A 4 1.50 -1.47 1.24
C CYS A 4 0.06 -0.94 1.31
N GLN A 5 -0.61 -1.23 2.41
CA GLN A 5 -2.01 -0.90 2.66
C GLN A 5 -2.17 -0.25 4.04
N SER A 6 -3.29 0.45 4.23
CA SER A 6 -3.67 0.93 5.56
C SER A 6 -5.13 0.64 5.83
N LEU A 7 -5.41 0.02 6.98
CA LEU A 7 -6.78 -0.23 7.41
C LEU A 7 -7.40 1.04 8.01
N PRO A 8 -8.62 1.41 7.61
CA PRO A 8 -9.39 2.43 8.31
C PRO A 8 -9.86 1.90 9.69
N ILE A 9 -9.88 2.77 10.70
CA ILE A 9 -10.68 2.56 11.92
C ILE A 9 -12.17 2.70 11.51
N GLU A 10 -12.83 1.57 11.31
CA GLU A 10 -14.26 1.33 10.99
C GLU A 10 -14.95 2.08 9.83
N THR A 11 -15.21 1.36 8.72
CA THR A 11 -16.54 0.90 8.24
C THR A 11 -16.44 0.47 6.77
N ALA A 12 -16.44 -0.83 6.52
CA ALA A 12 -16.60 -1.37 5.17
C ALA A 12 -18.08 -1.26 4.76
N LYS A 13 -18.40 -0.45 3.74
CA LYS A 13 -19.70 -0.53 3.05
C LYS A 13 -19.57 -1.42 1.81
N LYS A 14 -20.57 -2.28 1.64
CA LYS A 14 -20.75 -3.26 0.56
C LYS A 14 -21.39 -2.61 -0.68
N GLY A 15 -20.91 -2.99 -1.88
CA GLY A 15 -21.39 -2.55 -3.21
C GLY A 15 -20.33 -1.67 -3.89
N ASP A 16 -19.88 -1.87 -5.12
CA ASP A 16 -20.59 -2.35 -6.32
C ASP A 16 -19.70 -3.18 -7.25
N ILE A 17 -20.32 -4.14 -7.95
CA ILE A 17 -19.72 -4.95 -9.00
C ILE A 17 -20.13 -4.38 -10.36
N HIS A 18 -19.20 -3.73 -11.08
CA HIS A 18 -19.33 -3.54 -12.51
C HIS A 18 -18.01 -3.93 -13.20
N GLU A 19 -18.18 -4.82 -14.18
CA GLU A 19 -17.19 -5.66 -14.83
C GLU A 19 -16.57 -4.93 -16.04
N PHE A 20 -15.23 -4.93 -16.14
CA PHE A 20 -14.42 -4.98 -17.37
C PHE A 20 -12.98 -5.32 -16.96
N PHE A 21 -12.69 -6.60 -16.71
CA PHE A 21 -11.37 -7.06 -16.25
C PHE A 21 -10.37 -7.16 -17.41
N THR A 22 -9.79 -6.04 -17.82
CA THR A 22 -8.48 -5.99 -18.51
C THR A 22 -7.32 -5.80 -17.52
N GLY A 23 -7.55 -6.15 -16.24
CA GLY A 23 -6.61 -5.94 -15.15
C GLY A 23 -5.28 -6.66 -15.39
N ASN A 24 -4.18 -5.92 -15.29
CA ASN A 24 -2.84 -6.45 -15.34
C ASN A 24 -2.65 -7.50 -14.22
N ARG A 25 -2.68 -8.79 -14.59
CA ARG A 25 -2.63 -9.93 -13.63
C ARG A 25 -1.39 -9.91 -12.73
N LEU A 26 -0.34 -9.19 -13.14
CA LEU A 26 0.88 -8.97 -12.37
C LEU A 26 0.62 -8.33 -11.00
N TYR A 27 -0.49 -7.60 -10.85
CA TYR A 27 -0.89 -6.91 -9.62
C TYR A 27 -2.12 -7.52 -8.94
N SER A 28 -2.28 -8.84 -9.03
CA SER A 28 -3.35 -9.56 -8.32
C SER A 28 -2.88 -10.10 -6.97
N ASN A 29 -3.85 -10.31 -6.07
CA ASN A 29 -3.60 -10.83 -4.72
C ASN A 29 -2.81 -12.15 -4.69
N ALA A 30 -2.95 -12.99 -5.73
CA ALA A 30 -2.23 -14.27 -5.84
C ALA A 30 -0.70 -14.11 -5.97
N TYR A 31 -0.22 -12.91 -6.33
CA TYR A 31 1.20 -12.60 -6.52
C TYR A 31 1.69 -11.46 -5.61
N ALA A 32 0.92 -11.13 -4.58
CA ALA A 32 1.20 -10.05 -3.64
C ALA A 32 1.35 -10.57 -2.21
N ILE A 33 2.21 -9.92 -1.43
CA ILE A 33 2.11 -9.93 0.03
C ILE A 33 1.54 -8.56 0.38
N GLY A 34 0.31 -8.53 0.89
CA GLY A 34 -0.33 -7.32 1.42
C GLY A 34 0.09 -7.09 2.86
N ILE A 35 0.54 -5.88 3.18
CA ILE A 35 0.92 -5.47 4.53
C ILE A 35 0.01 -4.32 4.93
N GLU A 36 -0.76 -4.56 5.97
CA GLU A 36 -1.67 -3.59 6.56
C GLU A 36 -1.00 -2.89 7.74
N ALA A 37 -1.16 -1.58 7.83
CA ALA A 37 -0.92 -0.85 9.06
C ALA A 37 -2.13 -0.01 9.44
N GLU A 38 -2.43 0.03 10.73
CA GLU A 38 -3.50 0.87 11.27
C GLU A 38 -3.23 2.34 10.95
N GLY A 39 -4.20 3.06 10.41
CA GLY A 39 -4.06 4.48 10.12
C GLY A 39 -5.36 5.23 10.33
N ALA A 40 -5.26 6.51 10.72
CA ALA A 40 -6.41 7.39 10.69
C ALA A 40 -6.90 7.57 9.23
N VAL A 41 -8.23 7.59 9.04
CA VAL A 41 -8.87 7.89 7.75
C VAL A 41 -8.73 9.38 7.43
N LEU A 42 -7.50 9.81 7.19
CA LEU A 42 -7.13 11.17 6.83
C LEU A 42 -6.87 11.23 5.32
N PRO A 43 -7.14 12.38 4.67
CA PRO A 43 -6.85 12.55 3.25
C PRO A 43 -5.40 12.17 2.94
N ALA A 44 -5.20 11.50 1.81
CA ALA A 44 -3.87 11.14 1.35
C ALA A 44 -3.02 12.41 1.19
N THR A 45 -1.88 12.47 1.89
CA THR A 45 -0.88 13.50 1.61
C THR A 45 0.28 12.85 0.87
N ASN A 46 0.63 13.39 -0.30
CA ASN A 46 1.85 12.99 -1.01
C ASN A 46 3.10 13.67 -0.42
N SER A 47 2.95 14.41 0.67
CA SER A 47 3.99 15.29 1.18
C SER A 47 4.87 14.59 2.23
N ARG A 48 4.29 13.81 3.16
CA ARG A 48 5.00 13.15 4.29
C ARG A 48 4.16 11.99 4.87
N HIS A 49 4.72 11.23 5.82
CA HIS A 49 3.99 10.28 6.68
C HIS A 49 3.38 10.98 7.91
N THR A 50 3.02 12.26 7.82
CA THR A 50 2.57 13.11 8.94
C THR A 50 1.41 12.57 9.76
N ASN A 51 0.66 11.61 9.20
CA ASN A 51 -0.49 10.98 9.82
C ASN A 51 -0.16 9.63 10.46
N TRP A 52 1.08 9.16 10.34
CA TRP A 52 1.56 7.92 10.93
C TRP A 52 2.51 8.28 12.07
N LEU A 53 2.36 7.58 13.21
CA LEU A 53 3.33 7.70 14.29
C LEU A 53 4.71 7.32 13.77
N GLU A 54 5.75 8.10 14.11
CA GLU A 54 7.11 7.87 13.63
C GLU A 54 7.56 6.43 13.90
N VAL A 55 7.30 5.92 15.11
CA VAL A 55 7.63 4.54 15.51
C VAL A 55 6.94 3.51 14.62
N GLN A 56 5.70 3.75 14.21
CA GLN A 56 4.96 2.86 13.31
C GLN A 56 5.58 2.87 11.91
N TYR A 57 5.84 4.07 11.36
CA TYR A 57 6.45 4.22 10.04
C TYR A 57 7.85 3.58 9.97
N GLN A 58 8.68 3.75 10.99
CA GLN A 58 10.01 3.14 11.07
C GLN A 58 9.94 1.61 11.20
N ASN A 59 9.01 1.07 12.00
CA ASN A 59 8.81 -0.38 12.07
C ASN A 59 8.26 -0.94 10.76
N TYR A 60 7.38 -0.21 10.08
CA TYR A 60 6.88 -0.57 8.77
C TYR A 60 8.02 -0.65 7.74
N LEU A 61 8.90 0.35 7.68
CA LEU A 61 10.12 0.30 6.85
C LEU A 61 10.98 -0.93 7.15
N ARG A 62 11.22 -1.24 8.43
CA ARG A 62 12.01 -2.41 8.85
C ARG A 62 11.38 -3.73 8.40
N GLY A 63 10.07 -3.89 8.59
CA GLY A 63 9.33 -5.07 8.16
C GLY A 63 9.35 -5.25 6.64
N ILE A 64 9.10 -4.19 5.89
CA ILE A 64 9.15 -4.22 4.43
C ILE A 64 10.56 -4.55 3.92
N ARG A 65 11.62 -3.99 4.51
CA ARG A 65 13.01 -4.36 4.17
C ARG A 65 13.28 -5.84 4.42
N ALA A 66 12.83 -6.38 5.55
CA ALA A 66 13.00 -7.80 5.86
C ALA A 66 12.30 -8.70 4.82
N LEU A 67 11.04 -8.40 4.50
CA LEU A 67 10.28 -9.14 3.48
C LEU A 67 10.91 -9.02 2.09
N LYS A 68 11.33 -7.82 1.71
CA LYS A 68 12.00 -7.55 0.44
C LYS A 68 13.24 -8.43 0.27
N THR A 69 14.09 -8.49 1.31
CA THR A 69 15.28 -9.34 1.33
C THR A 69 14.92 -10.83 1.28
N ALA A 70 13.97 -11.28 2.11
CA ALA A 70 13.59 -12.69 2.20
C ALA A 70 13.03 -13.25 0.88
N PHE A 71 12.28 -12.44 0.13
CA PHE A 71 11.62 -12.85 -1.11
C PHE A 71 12.28 -12.30 -2.39
N ASN A 72 13.48 -11.70 -2.26
CA ASN A 72 14.22 -11.09 -3.36
C ASN A 72 13.37 -10.15 -4.24
N VAL A 73 12.58 -9.30 -3.59
CA VAL A 73 11.69 -8.35 -4.30
C VAL A 73 12.50 -7.08 -4.61
N PRO A 74 12.52 -6.59 -5.86
CA PRO A 74 13.21 -5.33 -6.16
C PRO A 74 12.43 -4.14 -5.58
N THR A 75 13.10 -3.05 -5.20
CA THR A 75 12.46 -1.86 -4.59
C THR A 75 11.32 -1.30 -5.44
N GLY A 76 11.44 -1.35 -6.77
CA GLY A 76 10.38 -0.92 -7.70
C GLY A 76 9.12 -1.79 -7.69
N ARG A 77 9.12 -2.94 -7.02
CA ARG A 77 7.97 -3.82 -6.78
C ARG A 77 7.46 -3.69 -5.33
N VAL A 78 7.79 -2.60 -4.64
CA VAL A 78 7.13 -2.20 -3.39
C VAL A 78 6.17 -1.07 -3.73
N MET A 79 4.88 -1.40 -3.75
CA MET A 79 3.83 -0.57 -4.31
C MET A 79 2.80 -0.22 -3.23
N GLY A 80 2.22 0.98 -3.31
CA GLY A 80 1.02 1.30 -2.52
C GLY A 80 -0.23 0.73 -3.18
N HIS A 81 -1.26 0.40 -2.40
CA HIS A 81 -2.56 -0.05 -2.93
C HIS A 81 -3.11 0.91 -3.99
N LYS A 82 -3.01 2.22 -3.74
CA LYS A 82 -3.37 3.30 -4.68
C LYS A 82 -2.65 3.26 -6.03
N GLU A 83 -1.47 2.65 -6.11
CA GLU A 83 -0.66 2.57 -7.34
C GLU A 83 -1.01 1.35 -8.20
N VAL A 84 -1.64 0.32 -7.62
CA VAL A 84 -1.88 -0.98 -8.28
C VAL A 84 -3.35 -1.36 -8.39
N VAL A 85 -4.22 -0.67 -7.66
CA VAL A 85 -5.66 -0.93 -7.64
C VAL A 85 -6.29 -0.75 -9.03
N SER A 86 -7.21 -1.66 -9.37
CA SER A 86 -8.11 -1.48 -10.52
C SER A 86 -9.57 -1.31 -10.03
N PRO A 87 -10.34 -0.34 -10.58
CA PRO A 87 -9.85 0.78 -11.38
C PRO A 87 -8.94 1.71 -10.55
N LEU A 88 -8.02 2.42 -11.22
CA LEU A 88 -7.13 3.39 -10.58
C LEU A 88 -7.97 4.49 -9.90
N GLY A 89 -7.50 4.95 -8.73
CA GLY A 89 -8.20 5.96 -7.92
C GLY A 89 -9.26 5.43 -6.94
N ARG A 90 -9.60 4.13 -7.00
CA ARG A 90 -10.52 3.49 -6.04
C ARG A 90 -9.99 3.46 -4.60
N LYS A 91 -8.67 3.50 -4.45
CA LYS A 91 -7.96 3.44 -3.18
C LYS A 91 -6.98 4.59 -3.08
N ILE A 92 -6.77 5.05 -1.85
CA ILE A 92 -5.91 6.20 -1.53
C ILE A 92 -4.72 5.81 -0.65
N ASP A 93 -4.75 4.61 -0.08
CA ASP A 93 -3.75 4.08 0.82
C ASP A 93 -2.49 3.54 0.09
N PRO A 94 -1.32 3.60 0.73
CA PRO A 94 -1.08 4.23 2.02
C PRO A 94 -1.03 5.76 1.87
N ASN A 95 -1.39 6.47 2.95
CA ASN A 95 -1.51 7.93 2.96
C ASN A 95 -0.16 8.67 3.13
N PHE A 96 0.90 8.17 2.49
CA PHE A 96 2.21 8.80 2.40
C PHE A 96 2.81 8.72 0.98
N SER A 97 3.94 9.38 0.76
CA SER A 97 4.67 9.35 -0.52
C SER A 97 5.38 8.01 -0.74
N MET A 98 4.88 7.20 -1.69
CA MET A 98 5.53 5.94 -2.06
C MET A 98 6.91 6.13 -2.68
N ALA A 99 7.16 7.25 -3.36
CA ALA A 99 8.49 7.58 -3.88
C ALA A 99 9.51 7.80 -2.75
N LYS A 100 9.16 8.60 -1.73
CA LYS A 100 10.02 8.81 -0.55
C LYS A 100 10.16 7.52 0.26
N PHE A 101 9.09 6.74 0.39
CA PHE A 101 9.12 5.45 1.07
C PHE A 101 10.11 4.50 0.39
N ARG A 102 10.01 4.29 -0.93
CA ARG A 102 10.93 3.47 -1.70
C ARG A 102 12.38 3.97 -1.65
N ALA A 103 12.61 5.29 -1.66
CA ALA A 103 13.95 5.86 -1.50
C ALA A 103 14.57 5.56 -0.12
N ALA A 104 13.73 5.33 0.89
CA ALA A 104 14.15 4.96 2.23
C ALA A 104 14.24 3.43 2.44
N LEU A 105 13.97 2.56 1.45
CA LEU A 105 14.01 1.09 1.60
C LEU A 105 15.37 0.47 1.25
#